data_AF-K2K040-F1
#
_entry.id   AF-K2K040-F1
#
_cell.length_a   1.000
_cell.length_b   1.000
_cell.length_c   1.000
_cell.angle_alpha   90.00
_cell.angle_beta   90.00
_cell.angle_gamma   90.00
#
_symmetry.space_group_name_H-M   'P 1'
#
loop_
_entity.id
_entity.type
_entity.pdbx_description
1 polymer ?
#
loop_
_entity_poly.entity_id
_entity_poly.type
_entity_poly.pdbx_seq_one_letter_code
_entity_poly.pdbx_strand_id
1 'polypeptide(L)'
;MSTSPASILSDPAKPVPMIPSDQVRLPVRDRITYWLRLPTVTDRVAFPREVAEAGGINHSNDVMLAALVDGVKQIMPNHAAEQARLLEIIAEQRAKADEFGRRILSRELDFEADPAGFMAAMAATGPSSAIKEIEAVVQRHWAHYRGLIADRETYPLVRGLVAARLFLTGWDNMPGRDGKPVAFPDPVPPGGVPDDLLSLLPSAHLVEIGQEIQRLLEPSGHLLKNLQSPSGGGFGRRTSKAAKPRQRKAPLKATGGKSRKSASPA
;
A
#
# COMPACT_ATOMS: atom_id res chain seq x y z
N MET A 1 -27.88 -8.84 20.09
CA MET A 1 -28.29 -8.54 18.70
C MET A 1 -27.03 -8.17 17.93
N SER A 2 -26.50 -9.09 17.14
CA SER A 2 -25.28 -8.89 16.35
C SER A 2 -25.69 -8.26 15.02
N THR A 3 -25.42 -6.96 14.85
CA THR A 3 -25.62 -6.28 13.56
C THR A 3 -24.54 -6.74 12.61
N SER A 4 -24.90 -7.64 11.69
CA SER A 4 -24.11 -7.89 10.48
C SER A 4 -23.81 -6.55 9.81
N PRO A 5 -22.54 -6.22 9.53
CA PRO A 5 -22.22 -5.01 8.78
C PRO A 5 -22.75 -5.21 7.37
N ALA A 6 -23.87 -4.56 7.07
CA ALA A 6 -24.37 -4.44 5.71
C ALA A 6 -23.21 -3.95 4.84
N SER A 7 -22.87 -4.70 3.79
CA SER A 7 -21.91 -4.27 2.78
C SER A 7 -22.47 -3.01 2.12
N ILE A 8 -22.07 -1.86 2.64
CA ILE A 8 -22.28 -0.56 2.02
C ILE A 8 -21.42 -0.59 0.76
N LEU A 9 -22.04 -0.96 -0.37
CA LEU A 9 -21.57 -0.55 -1.70
C LEU A 9 -21.61 0.98 -1.71
N SER A 10 -20.55 1.56 -1.13
CA SER A 10 -20.37 3.00 -1.04
C SER A 10 -20.21 3.50 -2.47
N ASP A 11 -21.00 4.50 -2.84
CA ASP A 11 -20.82 5.25 -4.07
C ASP A 11 -19.34 5.63 -4.17
N PRO A 12 -18.60 5.18 -5.20
CA PRO A 12 -17.16 5.40 -5.30
C PRO A 12 -16.79 6.89 -5.36
N ALA A 13 -17.78 7.76 -5.59
CA ALA A 13 -17.61 9.21 -5.54
C ALA A 13 -17.62 9.78 -4.10
N LYS A 14 -18.08 9.03 -3.09
CA LYS A 14 -18.20 9.55 -1.72
C LYS A 14 -16.88 9.38 -0.97
N PRO A 15 -16.30 10.47 -0.43
CA PRO A 15 -15.14 10.37 0.45
C PRO A 15 -15.43 9.52 1.69
N VAL A 16 -14.41 8.82 2.16
CA VAL A 16 -14.41 8.04 3.39
C VAL A 16 -13.91 8.94 4.53
N PRO A 17 -14.69 9.10 5.62
CA PRO A 17 -14.20 9.81 6.80
C PRO A 17 -13.16 8.98 7.54
N MET A 18 -12.07 9.62 7.93
CA MET A 18 -11.03 9.07 8.79
C MET A 18 -10.86 9.99 10.01
N ILE A 19 -10.99 9.41 11.20
CA ILE A 19 -10.82 10.10 12.47
C ILE A 19 -9.55 9.53 13.11
N PRO A 20 -8.52 10.35 13.38
CA PRO A 20 -7.31 9.88 14.04
C PRO A 20 -7.59 9.31 15.43
N SER A 21 -6.74 8.38 15.85
CA SER A 21 -6.95 7.56 17.03
C SER A 21 -7.04 8.38 18.32
N ASP A 22 -6.27 9.46 18.42
CA ASP A 22 -6.28 10.41 19.53
C ASP A 22 -7.53 11.32 19.55
N GLN A 23 -8.18 11.51 18.40
CA GLN A 23 -9.41 12.31 18.25
C GLN A 23 -10.69 11.53 18.61
N VAL A 24 -10.67 10.19 18.58
CA VAL A 24 -11.87 9.33 18.79
C VAL A 24 -12.61 9.63 20.11
N ARG A 25 -11.89 10.04 21.15
CA ARG A 25 -12.45 10.29 22.48
C ARG A 25 -13.05 11.69 22.65
N LEU A 26 -12.77 12.63 21.75
CA LEU A 26 -13.27 14.00 21.85
C LEU A 26 -14.77 14.05 21.47
N PRO A 27 -15.51 15.10 21.85
CA PRO A 27 -16.85 15.34 21.32
C PRO A 27 -16.81 15.55 19.80
N VAL A 28 -17.83 15.08 19.06
CA VAL A 28 -17.85 15.09 17.57
C VAL A 28 -17.51 16.47 16.98
N ARG A 29 -18.03 17.55 17.57
CA ARG A 29 -17.78 18.93 17.14
C ARG A 29 -16.33 19.40 17.30
N ASP A 30 -15.55 18.71 18.12
CA ASP A 30 -14.16 19.06 18.46
C ASP A 30 -13.16 18.11 17.79
N ARG A 31 -13.64 17.06 17.10
CA ARG A 31 -12.79 16.09 16.39
C ARG A 31 -12.30 16.67 15.08
N ILE A 32 -11.02 16.46 14.81
CA ILE A 32 -10.51 16.55 13.45
C ILE A 32 -10.98 15.33 12.67
N THR A 33 -11.66 15.56 11.55
CA THR A 33 -12.08 14.50 10.62
C THR A 33 -11.46 14.77 9.27
N TYR A 34 -10.79 13.78 8.70
CA TYR A 34 -10.22 13.83 7.36
C TYR A 34 -11.14 13.13 6.37
N TRP A 35 -11.33 13.72 5.20
CA TRP A 35 -12.14 13.13 4.12
C TRP A 35 -11.21 12.61 3.02
N LEU A 36 -11.18 11.29 2.84
CA LEU A 36 -10.29 10.62 1.91
C LEU A 36 -11.07 10.11 0.70
N ARG A 37 -10.65 10.41 -0.54
CA ARG A 37 -11.22 9.74 -1.71
C ARG A 37 -10.83 8.27 -1.72
N LEU A 38 -11.69 7.43 -2.29
CA LEU A 38 -11.36 6.03 -2.50
C LEU A 38 -10.25 5.88 -3.55
N PRO A 39 -9.20 5.10 -3.26
CA PRO A 39 -8.18 4.78 -4.26
C PRO A 39 -8.74 3.97 -5.42
N THR A 40 -8.28 4.27 -6.63
CA THR A 40 -8.57 3.55 -7.87
C THR A 40 -7.52 2.47 -8.15
N VAL A 41 -7.73 1.68 -9.21
CA VAL A 41 -6.73 0.70 -9.67
C VAL A 41 -5.44 1.40 -10.12
N THR A 42 -5.54 2.57 -10.76
CA THR A 42 -4.36 3.36 -11.17
C THR A 42 -3.56 3.84 -9.96
N ASP A 43 -4.25 4.23 -8.89
CA ASP A 43 -3.61 4.68 -7.65
C ASP A 43 -2.75 3.58 -7.00
N ARG A 44 -3.09 2.29 -7.17
CA ARG A 44 -2.27 1.18 -6.65
C ARG A 44 -0.86 1.14 -7.22
N VAL A 45 -0.68 1.63 -8.45
CA VAL A 45 0.63 1.69 -9.10
C VAL A 45 1.27 3.06 -8.87
N ALA A 46 0.49 4.14 -8.96
CA ALA A 46 1.00 5.49 -8.80
C ALA A 46 1.49 5.75 -7.36
N PHE A 47 0.71 5.38 -6.34
CA PHE A 47 1.03 5.74 -4.96
C PHE A 47 2.40 5.22 -4.47
N PRO A 48 2.76 3.92 -4.64
CA PRO A 48 4.09 3.46 -4.26
C PRO A 48 5.22 4.17 -5.03
N ARG A 49 4.98 4.52 -6.30
CA ARG A 49 5.95 5.28 -7.11
C ARG A 49 6.16 6.68 -6.55
N GLU A 50 5.08 7.40 -6.27
CA GLU A 50 5.15 8.75 -5.67
C GLU A 50 5.81 8.72 -4.28
N VAL A 51 5.58 7.67 -3.48
CA VAL A 51 6.27 7.47 -2.20
C VAL A 51 7.78 7.30 -2.40
N ALA A 52 8.19 6.50 -3.38
CA ALA A 52 9.61 6.30 -3.70
C ALA A 52 10.26 7.58 -4.25
N GLU A 53 9.56 8.34 -5.10
CA GLU A 53 10.02 9.63 -5.63
C GLU A 53 10.17 10.68 -4.52
N ALA A 54 9.33 10.63 -3.48
CA ALA A 54 9.46 11.45 -2.28
C ALA A 54 10.56 10.97 -1.31
N GLY A 55 11.34 9.94 -1.67
CA GLY A 55 12.42 9.39 -0.86
C GLY A 55 11.97 8.38 0.20
N GLY A 56 10.71 7.91 0.15
CA GLY A 56 10.21 6.90 1.06
C GLY A 56 10.71 5.51 0.68
N ILE A 57 11.63 4.96 1.47
CA ILE A 57 12.19 3.62 1.27
C ILE A 57 11.77 2.70 2.42
N ASN A 58 11.05 1.62 2.10
CA ASN A 58 10.68 0.60 3.07
C ASN A 58 11.56 -0.64 2.90
N HIS A 59 12.53 -0.81 3.78
CA HIS A 59 13.38 -2.00 3.80
C HIS A 59 12.63 -3.18 4.42
N SER A 60 12.59 -4.31 3.70
CA SER A 60 12.01 -5.53 4.23
C SER A 60 12.84 -6.06 5.41
N ASN A 61 12.23 -6.89 6.26
CA ASN A 61 12.97 -7.54 7.35
C ASN A 61 14.16 -8.36 6.84
N ASP A 62 14.05 -8.99 5.66
CA ASP A 62 15.17 -9.71 5.04
C ASP A 62 16.35 -8.81 4.71
N VAL A 63 16.10 -7.62 4.15
CA VAL A 63 17.15 -6.64 3.85
C VAL A 63 17.82 -6.18 5.15
N MET A 64 17.03 -5.91 6.19
CA MET A 64 17.55 -5.52 7.50
C MET A 64 18.41 -6.62 8.13
N LEU A 65 17.96 -7.88 8.10
CA LEU A 65 18.72 -9.01 8.65
C LEU A 65 19.98 -9.30 7.84
N ALA A 66 19.94 -9.19 6.51
CA ALA A 66 21.12 -9.33 5.67
C ALA A 66 22.16 -8.24 5.97
N ALA A 67 21.73 -6.99 6.10
CA ALA A 67 22.61 -5.91 6.52
C ALA A 67 23.18 -6.15 7.93
N LEU A 68 22.39 -6.69 8.85
CA LEU A 68 22.87 -7.03 10.19
C LEU A 68 24.01 -8.07 10.16
N VAL A 69 23.89 -9.09 9.30
CA VAL A 69 24.95 -10.08 9.05
C VAL A 69 26.23 -9.41 8.55
N ASP A 70 26.11 -8.52 7.57
CA ASP A 70 27.27 -7.81 7.01
C ASP A 70 27.92 -6.88 8.04
N GLY A 71 27.11 -6.21 8.86
CA GLY A 71 27.58 -5.37 9.96
C GLY A 71 28.38 -6.15 11.00
N VAL A 72 27.88 -7.31 11.44
CA VAL A 72 28.59 -8.19 12.38
C VAL A 72 29.94 -8.64 11.80
N LYS A 73 29.97 -9.03 10.51
CA LYS A 73 31.20 -9.42 9.84
C LYS A 73 32.23 -8.29 9.78
N GLN A 74 31.77 -7.08 9.47
CA GLN A 74 32.62 -5.91 9.31
C GLN A 74 33.19 -5.40 10.65
N ILE A 75 32.41 -5.44 11.73
CA ILE A 75 32.81 -4.92 13.05
C ILE A 75 33.75 -5.88 13.78
N MET A 76 33.62 -7.19 13.55
CA MET A 76 34.31 -8.22 14.32
C MET A 76 35.22 -9.14 13.47
N PRO A 77 36.14 -8.60 12.65
CA PRO A 77 36.93 -9.42 11.71
C PRO A 77 37.89 -10.41 12.39
N ASN A 78 38.33 -10.12 13.62
CA ASN A 78 39.32 -10.92 14.34
C ASN A 78 38.71 -11.78 15.48
N HIS A 79 37.39 -11.85 15.57
CA HIS A 79 36.68 -12.55 16.65
C HIS A 79 35.81 -13.68 16.10
N ALA A 80 36.42 -14.63 15.39
CA ALA A 80 35.71 -15.66 14.62
C ALA A 80 34.66 -16.46 15.43
N ALA A 81 34.98 -16.85 16.67
CA ALA A 81 34.06 -17.61 17.52
C ALA A 81 32.81 -16.80 17.92
N GLU A 82 33.01 -15.57 18.40
CA GLU A 82 31.88 -14.70 18.78
C GLU A 82 31.09 -14.27 17.54
N GLN A 83 31.77 -13.96 16.44
CA GLN A 83 31.14 -13.67 15.16
C GLN A 83 30.23 -14.84 14.72
N ALA A 84 30.71 -16.08 14.75
CA ALA A 84 29.92 -17.24 14.38
C ALA A 84 28.66 -17.38 15.25
N ARG A 85 28.79 -17.18 16.57
CA ARG A 85 27.67 -17.20 17.51
C ARG A 85 26.62 -16.12 17.20
N LEU A 86 27.03 -14.88 16.94
CA LEU A 86 26.09 -13.80 16.61
C LEU A 86 25.38 -14.06 15.26
N LEU A 87 26.10 -14.60 14.29
CA LEU A 87 25.53 -14.96 12.99
C LEU A 87 24.51 -16.11 13.10
N GLU A 88 24.74 -17.08 13.99
CA GLU A 88 23.79 -18.14 14.28
C GLU A 88 22.48 -17.58 14.86
N ILE A 89 22.55 -16.64 15.81
CA ILE A 89 21.38 -15.95 16.38
C ILE A 89 20.57 -15.24 15.28
N ILE A 90 21.23 -14.56 14.34
CA ILE A 90 20.56 -13.89 13.21
C ILE A 90 19.90 -14.91 12.28
N ALA A 91 20.57 -16.03 12.00
CA ALA A 91 20.03 -17.10 11.17
C ALA A 91 18.79 -17.75 11.80
N GLU A 92 18.79 -18.00 13.11
CA GLU A 92 17.62 -18.50 13.84
C GLU A 92 16.44 -17.53 13.76
N GLN A 93 16.69 -16.22 13.92
CA GLN A 93 15.63 -15.21 13.79
C GLN A 93 15.03 -15.21 12.39
N ARG A 94 15.85 -15.33 11.35
CA ARG A 94 15.39 -15.43 9.97
C ARG A 94 14.54 -16.68 9.75
N ALA A 95 14.98 -17.84 10.24
CA ALA A 95 14.24 -19.09 10.12
C ALA A 95 12.85 -19.01 10.78
N LYS A 96 12.74 -18.35 11.94
CA LYS A 96 11.45 -18.09 12.61
C LYS A 96 10.52 -17.21 11.76
N ALA A 97 11.05 -16.14 11.16
CA ALA A 97 10.29 -15.27 10.28
C ALA A 97 9.79 -16.01 9.02
N ASP A 98 10.65 -16.83 8.42
CA ASP A 98 10.30 -17.66 7.25
C ASP A 98 9.23 -18.70 7.59
N GLU A 99 9.33 -19.36 8.75
CA GLU A 99 8.31 -20.30 9.23
C GLU A 99 6.97 -19.61 9.45
N PHE A 100 6.96 -18.43 10.08
CA PHE A 100 5.73 -17.65 10.27
C PHE A 100 5.08 -17.27 8.94
N GLY A 101 5.87 -16.79 7.97
CA GLY A 101 5.40 -16.49 6.61
C GLY A 101 4.79 -17.71 5.93
N ARG A 102 5.45 -18.89 6.04
CA ARG A 102 4.91 -20.15 5.51
C ARG A 102 3.57 -20.52 6.13
N ARG A 103 3.43 -20.38 7.45
CA ARG A 103 2.17 -20.69 8.18
C ARG A 103 1.01 -19.77 7.79
N ILE A 104 1.30 -18.50 7.48
CA ILE A 104 0.29 -17.57 6.93
C ILE A 104 -0.14 -18.05 5.53
N LEU A 105 0.83 -18.36 4.66
CA LEU A 105 0.55 -18.78 3.28
C LEU A 105 -0.19 -20.13 3.22
N SER A 106 0.10 -21.06 4.14
CA SER A 106 -0.61 -22.34 4.26
C SER A 106 -1.97 -22.21 4.95
N ARG A 107 -2.35 -21.01 5.43
CA ARG A 107 -3.54 -20.73 6.24
C ARG A 107 -3.61 -21.49 7.56
N GLU A 108 -2.47 -21.99 8.06
CA GLU A 108 -2.36 -22.50 9.43
C GLU A 108 -2.45 -21.38 10.47
N LEU A 109 -2.08 -20.16 10.08
CA LEU A 109 -2.31 -18.93 10.82
C LEU A 109 -3.24 -18.02 10.03
N ASP A 110 -4.42 -17.77 10.58
CA ASP A 110 -5.45 -16.92 9.99
C ASP A 110 -5.94 -15.92 11.04
N PHE A 111 -5.71 -14.64 10.81
CA PHE A 111 -6.11 -13.57 11.72
C PHE A 111 -7.63 -13.43 11.83
N GLU A 112 -8.40 -13.72 10.78
CA GLU A 112 -9.86 -13.67 10.83
C GLU A 112 -10.43 -14.82 11.67
N ALA A 113 -9.82 -16.01 11.58
CA ALA A 113 -10.28 -17.20 12.29
C ALA A 113 -9.82 -17.25 13.76
N ASP A 114 -8.57 -16.86 14.04
CA ASP A 114 -7.98 -16.83 15.37
C ASP A 114 -7.04 -15.62 15.56
N PRO A 115 -7.61 -14.43 15.86
CA PRO A 115 -6.82 -13.23 16.10
C PRO A 115 -5.81 -13.40 17.26
N ALA A 116 -6.18 -14.13 18.31
CA ALA A 116 -5.35 -14.27 19.50
C ALA A 116 -4.12 -15.15 19.22
N GLY A 117 -4.32 -16.32 18.58
CA GLY A 117 -3.23 -17.20 18.17
C GLY A 117 -2.32 -16.56 17.12
N PHE A 118 -2.89 -15.81 16.17
CA PHE A 118 -2.12 -15.04 15.20
C PHE A 118 -1.22 -14.00 15.89
N MET A 119 -1.78 -13.20 16.80
CA MET A 119 -1.01 -12.20 17.55
C MET A 119 0.06 -12.83 18.44
N ALA A 120 -0.22 -13.98 19.07
CA ALA A 120 0.77 -14.71 19.84
C ALA A 120 1.93 -15.23 18.96
N ALA A 121 1.62 -15.77 17.77
CA ALA A 121 2.64 -16.22 16.82
C ALA A 121 3.46 -15.05 16.24
N MET A 122 2.82 -13.91 15.98
CA MET A 122 3.50 -12.68 15.58
C MET A 122 4.44 -12.17 16.70
N ALA A 123 3.99 -12.16 17.95
CA ALA A 123 4.82 -11.78 19.08
C ALA A 123 6.03 -12.72 19.25
N ALA A 124 5.83 -14.03 19.07
CA ALA A 124 6.89 -15.04 19.15
C ALA A 124 7.93 -14.93 18.02
N THR A 125 7.58 -14.29 16.90
CA THR A 125 8.47 -14.05 15.74
C THR A 125 9.08 -12.66 15.74
N GLY A 126 8.74 -11.83 16.72
CA GLY A 126 9.42 -10.56 16.96
C GLY A 126 10.92 -10.73 17.23
N PRO A 127 11.71 -9.66 17.08
CA PRO A 127 13.15 -9.72 17.35
C PRO A 127 13.39 -10.06 18.84
N SER A 128 14.19 -11.11 19.06
CA SER A 128 14.64 -11.48 20.41
C SER A 128 15.47 -10.36 21.06
N SER A 129 15.63 -10.39 22.39
CA SER A 129 16.52 -9.44 23.08
C SER A 129 17.95 -9.49 22.54
N ALA A 130 18.44 -10.69 22.22
CA ALA A 130 19.76 -10.88 21.61
C ALA A 130 19.87 -10.19 20.24
N ILE A 131 18.84 -10.25 19.40
CA ILE A 131 18.83 -9.52 18.13
C ILE A 131 18.90 -8.01 18.37
N LYS A 132 18.12 -7.48 19.31
CA LYS A 132 18.14 -6.04 19.63
C LYS A 132 19.51 -5.58 20.14
N GLU A 133 20.19 -6.41 20.93
CA GLU A 133 21.55 -6.13 21.39
C GLU A 133 22.55 -6.10 20.21
N ILE A 134 22.45 -7.05 19.28
CA ILE A 134 23.27 -7.07 18.06
C ILE A 134 22.99 -5.83 17.21
N GLU A 135 21.71 -5.50 16.98
CA GLU A 135 21.29 -4.29 16.25
C GLU A 135 21.87 -3.03 16.87
N ALA A 136 21.83 -2.88 18.21
CA ALA A 136 22.38 -1.72 18.90
C ALA A 136 23.91 -1.58 18.69
N VAL A 137 24.65 -2.69 18.73
CA VAL A 137 26.10 -2.70 18.46
C VAL A 137 26.38 -2.36 16.99
N VAL A 138 25.68 -2.99 16.05
CA VAL A 138 25.87 -2.75 14.62
C VAL A 138 25.50 -1.31 14.26
N GLN A 139 24.39 -0.79 14.77
CA GLN A 139 23.97 0.60 14.58
C GLN A 139 25.02 1.59 15.13
N ARG A 140 25.65 1.29 16.27
CA ARG A 140 26.70 2.16 16.83
C ARG A 140 27.95 2.22 15.95
N HIS A 141 28.35 1.10 15.35
CA HIS A 141 29.66 0.97 14.71
C HIS A 141 29.64 0.92 13.17
N TRP A 142 28.47 0.72 12.53
CA TRP A 142 28.38 0.57 11.08
C TRP A 142 27.34 1.52 10.48
N ALA A 143 27.82 2.54 9.75
CA ALA A 143 27.01 3.62 9.23
C ALA A 143 25.95 3.18 8.20
N HIS A 144 26.21 2.12 7.44
CA HIS A 144 25.25 1.63 6.45
C HIS A 144 23.93 1.17 7.10
N TYR A 145 24.01 0.34 8.15
CA TYR A 145 22.82 -0.12 8.88
C TYR A 145 22.06 1.03 9.56
N ARG A 146 22.76 2.06 10.05
CA ARG A 146 22.09 3.29 10.52
C ARG A 146 21.24 3.95 9.45
N GLY A 147 21.74 4.01 8.21
CA GLY A 147 20.98 4.55 7.08
C GLY A 147 19.69 3.76 6.84
N LEU A 148 19.77 2.43 6.85
CA LEU A 148 18.59 1.57 6.67
C LEU A 148 17.54 1.75 7.78
N ILE A 149 17.99 1.91 9.04
CA ILE A 149 17.09 2.21 10.16
C ILE A 149 16.42 3.58 9.97
N ALA A 150 17.18 4.61 9.61
CA ALA A 150 16.65 5.96 9.38
C ALA A 150 15.62 5.98 8.23
N ASP A 151 15.89 5.27 7.13
CA ASP A 151 14.93 5.11 6.03
C ASP A 151 13.62 4.47 6.53
N ARG A 152 13.73 3.37 7.29
CA ARG A 152 12.58 2.64 7.83
C ARG A 152 11.76 3.46 8.83
N GLU A 153 12.43 4.26 9.67
CA GLU A 153 11.78 5.14 10.66
C GLU A 153 11.05 6.32 9.99
N THR A 154 11.61 6.86 8.90
CA THR A 154 11.03 8.00 8.17
C THR A 154 9.94 7.59 7.19
N TYR A 155 10.00 6.36 6.66
CA TYR A 155 9.06 5.83 5.66
C TYR A 155 7.58 6.04 6.00
N PRO A 156 7.07 5.74 7.23
CA PRO A 156 5.66 5.94 7.55
C PRO A 156 5.20 7.38 7.39
N LEU A 157 6.06 8.35 7.74
CA LEU A 157 5.75 9.77 7.60
C LEU A 157 5.77 10.22 6.13
N VAL A 158 6.79 9.84 5.37
CA VAL A 158 6.87 10.16 3.93
C VAL A 158 5.67 9.59 3.19
N ARG A 159 5.33 8.33 3.46
CA ARG A 159 4.14 7.68 2.91
C ARG A 159 2.86 8.40 3.31
N GLY A 160 2.74 8.82 4.57
CA GLY A 160 1.63 9.60 5.08
C GLY A 160 1.45 10.95 4.39
N LEU A 161 2.55 11.67 4.14
CA LEU A 161 2.56 12.92 3.39
C LEU A 161 2.07 12.72 1.96
N VAL A 162 2.60 11.73 1.24
CA VAL A 162 2.17 11.43 -0.13
C VAL A 162 0.70 10.98 -0.14
N ALA A 163 0.27 10.19 0.85
CA ALA A 163 -1.11 9.78 0.98
C ALA A 163 -2.06 10.99 1.18
N ALA A 164 -1.73 11.89 2.10
CA ALA A 164 -2.50 13.11 2.32
C ALA A 164 -2.54 13.99 1.06
N ARG A 165 -1.41 14.14 0.36
CA ARG A 165 -1.35 14.91 -0.89
C ARG A 165 -2.30 14.36 -1.96
N LEU A 166 -2.29 13.05 -2.17
CA LEU A 166 -2.99 12.41 -3.29
C LEU A 166 -4.46 12.09 -3.03
N PHE A 167 -4.83 11.84 -1.77
CA PHE A 167 -6.13 11.26 -1.43
C PHE A 167 -7.01 12.12 -0.54
N LEU A 168 -6.47 13.16 0.09
CA LEU A 168 -7.27 14.04 0.94
C LEU A 168 -8.11 14.99 0.09
N THR A 169 -9.41 15.03 0.37
CA THR A 169 -10.39 15.88 -0.33
C THR A 169 -11.10 16.86 0.59
N GLY A 170 -10.78 16.85 1.89
CA GLY A 170 -11.40 17.72 2.87
C GLY A 170 -10.90 17.43 4.28
N TRP A 171 -11.15 18.37 5.20
CA TRP A 171 -11.14 18.13 6.64
C TRP A 171 -12.16 19.01 7.36
N ASP A 172 -12.56 18.56 8.54
CA ASP A 172 -13.35 19.34 9.48
C ASP A 172 -12.51 19.66 10.73
N ASN A 173 -12.72 20.85 11.30
CA ASN A 173 -12.13 21.32 12.56
C ASN A 173 -10.58 21.31 12.63
N MET A 174 -9.89 21.35 11.49
CA MET A 174 -8.42 21.45 11.47
C MET A 174 -7.97 22.79 12.07
N PRO A 175 -7.20 22.79 13.17
CA PRO A 175 -6.64 24.02 13.71
C PRO A 175 -5.45 24.49 12.87
N GLY A 176 -5.39 25.78 12.58
CA GLY A 176 -4.22 26.46 12.07
C GLY A 176 -3.19 26.71 13.17
N ARG A 177 -2.06 27.32 12.80
CA ARG A 177 -0.98 27.67 13.74
C ARG A 177 -1.41 28.67 14.81
N ASP A 178 -2.45 29.47 14.53
CA ASP A 178 -3.06 30.41 15.46
C ASP A 178 -4.23 29.80 16.27
N GLY A 179 -4.46 28.49 16.13
CA GLY A 179 -5.55 27.77 16.77
C GLY A 179 -6.92 27.99 16.12
N LYS A 180 -7.04 28.81 15.08
CA LYS A 180 -8.31 29.02 14.37
C LYS A 180 -8.53 27.94 13.31
N PRO A 181 -9.78 27.58 13.00
CA PRO A 181 -10.05 26.61 11.94
C PRO A 181 -9.49 27.06 10.58
N VAL A 182 -8.78 26.16 9.91
CA VAL A 182 -8.28 26.36 8.54
C VAL A 182 -9.22 25.66 7.57
N ALA A 183 -9.75 26.41 6.60
CA ALA A 183 -10.56 25.85 5.54
C ALA A 183 -9.73 24.97 4.61
N PHE A 184 -10.32 23.88 4.14
CA PHE A 184 -9.70 23.06 3.09
C PHE A 184 -9.86 23.76 1.72
N PRO A 185 -8.85 23.70 0.83
CA PRO A 185 -8.95 24.32 -0.49
C PRO A 185 -10.00 23.61 -1.35
N ASP A 186 -10.95 24.38 -1.89
CA ASP A 186 -11.97 23.91 -2.83
C ASP A 186 -12.05 24.85 -4.05
N PRO A 187 -11.71 24.38 -5.27
CA PRO A 187 -11.30 23.02 -5.62
C PRO A 187 -9.88 22.69 -5.17
N VAL A 188 -9.58 21.39 -5.02
CA VAL A 188 -8.21 20.89 -4.80
C VAL A 188 -7.33 21.26 -6.01
N PRO A 189 -6.17 21.90 -5.80
CA PRO A 189 -5.27 22.25 -6.89
C PRO A 189 -4.78 21.04 -7.69
N PRO A 190 -4.38 21.23 -8.96
CA PRO A 190 -3.65 20.21 -9.71
C PRO A 190 -2.40 19.77 -8.93
N GLY A 191 -2.24 18.47 -8.71
CA GLY A 191 -1.14 17.92 -7.89
C GLY A 191 -1.49 17.62 -6.43
N GLY A 192 -2.72 17.95 -5.99
CA GLY A 192 -3.23 17.58 -4.67
C GLY A 192 -3.10 18.68 -3.62
N VAL A 193 -3.07 18.29 -2.35
CA VAL A 193 -2.98 19.24 -1.22
C VAL A 193 -1.58 19.88 -1.18
N PRO A 194 -1.48 21.23 -1.19
CA PRO A 194 -0.21 21.96 -1.07
C PRO A 194 0.60 21.66 0.21
N ASP A 195 1.94 21.77 0.11
CA ASP A 195 2.86 21.42 1.21
C ASP A 195 2.75 22.32 2.44
N ASP A 196 2.41 23.59 2.26
CA ASP A 196 2.16 24.52 3.36
C ASP A 196 0.97 24.07 4.20
N LEU A 197 -0.09 23.56 3.57
CA LEU A 197 -1.24 22.98 4.24
C LEU A 197 -0.92 21.62 4.86
N LEU A 198 -0.17 20.74 4.17
CA LEU A 198 0.28 19.48 4.73
C LEU A 198 1.16 19.68 5.98
N SER A 199 1.91 20.78 6.04
CA SER A 199 2.73 21.13 7.21
C SER A 199 1.92 21.44 8.47
N LEU A 200 0.61 21.64 8.36
CA LEU A 200 -0.29 21.85 9.49
C LEU A 200 -0.74 20.53 10.13
N LEU A 201 -0.66 19.42 9.41
CA LEU A 201 -1.13 18.13 9.91
C LEU A 201 -0.14 17.58 10.95
N PRO A 202 -0.62 17.12 12.12
CA PRO A 202 0.23 16.41 13.06
C PRO A 202 0.88 15.18 12.41
N SER A 203 2.16 14.95 12.69
CA SER A 203 2.89 13.81 12.10
C SER A 203 2.24 12.46 12.40
N ALA A 204 1.65 12.29 13.60
CA ALA A 204 0.89 11.09 13.96
C ALA A 204 -0.32 10.88 13.03
N HIS A 205 -1.07 11.94 12.72
CA HIS A 205 -2.21 11.86 11.81
C HIS A 205 -1.78 11.52 10.39
N LEU A 206 -0.65 12.06 9.90
CA LEU A 206 -0.11 11.71 8.59
C LEU A 206 0.21 10.21 8.50
N VAL A 207 0.84 9.65 9.54
CA VAL A 207 1.12 8.21 9.60
C VAL A 207 -0.18 7.39 9.54
N GLU A 208 -1.21 7.79 10.29
CA GLU A 208 -2.51 7.11 10.29
C GLU A 208 -3.24 7.25 8.94
N ILE A 209 -3.18 8.41 8.28
CA ILE A 209 -3.69 8.60 6.91
C ILE A 209 -3.00 7.63 5.94
N GLY A 210 -1.66 7.52 6.01
CA GLY A 210 -0.90 6.58 5.18
C GLY A 210 -1.28 5.11 5.42
N GLN A 211 -1.56 4.74 6.67
CA GLN A 211 -2.06 3.41 7.03
C GLN A 211 -3.47 3.16 6.47
N GLU A 212 -4.37 4.14 6.59
CA GLU A 212 -5.74 4.03 6.11
C GLU A 212 -5.80 3.92 4.59
N ILE A 213 -5.01 4.72 3.86
CA ILE A 213 -4.92 4.60 2.40
C ILE A 213 -4.38 3.23 1.98
N GLN A 214 -3.40 2.68 2.69
CA GLN A 214 -2.94 1.31 2.41
C GLN A 214 -4.06 0.28 2.59
N ARG A 215 -4.81 0.39 3.69
CA ARG A 215 -5.94 -0.49 3.97
C ARG A 215 -7.01 -0.40 2.87
N LEU A 216 -7.26 0.80 2.35
CA LEU A 216 -8.19 1.03 1.24
C LEU A 216 -7.64 0.51 -0.12
N LEU A 217 -6.32 0.53 -0.31
CA LEU A 217 -5.68 -0.03 -1.50
C LEU A 217 -5.67 -1.57 -1.50
N GLU A 218 -5.63 -2.19 -0.33
CA GLU A 218 -5.67 -3.65 -0.20
C GLU A 218 -7.03 -4.22 -0.65
N PRO A 219 -7.05 -5.29 -1.45
CA PRO A 219 -8.31 -5.95 -1.80
C PRO A 219 -8.98 -6.45 -0.52
N SER A 220 -10.19 -5.98 -0.23
CA SER A 220 -10.97 -6.53 0.88
C SER A 220 -11.17 -8.05 0.66
N GLY A 221 -11.12 -8.85 1.72
CA GLY A 221 -11.22 -10.32 1.63
C GLY A 221 -12.47 -10.80 0.86
N HIS A 222 -13.54 -10.00 0.85
CA HIS A 222 -14.74 -10.29 0.07
C HIS A 222 -14.53 -10.16 -1.46
N LEU A 223 -13.65 -9.27 -1.93
CA LEU A 223 -13.28 -9.15 -3.34
C LEU A 223 -12.40 -10.32 -3.79
N LEU A 224 -11.50 -10.80 -2.92
CA LEU A 224 -10.68 -11.99 -3.20
C LEU A 224 -11.53 -13.27 -3.30
N LYS A 225 -12.58 -13.40 -2.48
CA LYS A 225 -13.54 -14.52 -2.54
C LYS A 225 -14.31 -14.54 -3.86
N ASN A 226 -14.63 -13.38 -4.43
CA ASN A 226 -15.31 -13.29 -5.73
C ASN A 226 -14.40 -13.62 -6.93
N LEU A 227 -13.08 -13.44 -6.80
CA LEU A 227 -12.11 -13.85 -7.82
C LEU A 227 -11.90 -15.37 -7.87
N GLN A 228 -12.27 -16.09 -6.82
CA GLN A 228 -12.22 -17.56 -6.79
C GLN A 228 -13.47 -18.24 -7.36
N SER A 229 -14.41 -17.49 -7.96
CA SER A 229 -15.40 -18.14 -8.82
C SER A 229 -14.63 -18.76 -9.99
N PRO A 230 -14.61 -20.10 -10.13
CA PRO A 230 -14.12 -20.71 -11.34
C PRO A 230 -15.12 -20.27 -12.40
N SER A 231 -14.75 -19.30 -13.23
CA SER A 231 -15.29 -19.23 -14.56
C SER A 231 -14.87 -20.54 -15.21
N GLY A 232 -15.72 -21.56 -15.04
CA GLY A 232 -15.72 -22.80 -15.76
C GLY A 232 -15.96 -22.45 -17.22
N GLY A 233 -14.92 -21.91 -17.86
CA GLY A 233 -14.70 -21.99 -19.28
C GLY A 233 -14.47 -23.45 -19.59
N GLY A 234 -15.54 -24.25 -19.50
CA GLY A 234 -15.65 -25.42 -20.31
C GLY A 234 -15.41 -24.94 -21.73
N PHE A 235 -14.25 -25.31 -22.28
CA PHE A 235 -14.02 -25.41 -23.71
C PHE A 235 -14.96 -26.49 -24.26
N GLY A 236 -16.27 -26.28 -24.10
CA GLY A 236 -17.31 -26.91 -24.88
C GLY A 236 -17.15 -26.36 -26.27
N ARG A 237 -16.34 -27.04 -27.06
CA ARG A 237 -16.19 -26.91 -28.50
C ARG A 237 -17.58 -26.89 -29.11
N ARG A 238 -18.17 -25.70 -29.28
CA ARG A 238 -19.35 -25.51 -30.12
C ARG A 238 -18.88 -25.80 -31.54
N THR A 239 -19.08 -27.03 -31.97
CA THR A 239 -19.01 -27.38 -33.39
C THR A 239 -20.08 -26.56 -34.09
N SER A 240 -19.65 -25.52 -34.80
CA SER A 240 -20.50 -24.75 -35.69
C SER A 240 -21.10 -25.72 -36.71
N LYS A 241 -22.42 -25.95 -36.63
CA LYS A 241 -23.18 -26.58 -37.71
C LYS A 241 -22.89 -25.79 -38.99
N ALA A 242 -22.42 -26.51 -40.01
CA ALA A 242 -22.09 -25.99 -41.32
C ALA A 242 -23.28 -25.21 -41.91
N ALA A 243 -23.09 -23.91 -42.12
CA ALA A 243 -23.98 -23.10 -42.94
C ALA A 243 -23.76 -23.45 -44.41
N LYS A 244 -24.85 -23.73 -45.12
CA LYS A 244 -24.87 -24.06 -46.56
C LYS A 244 -24.15 -22.98 -47.40
N PRO A 245 -23.35 -23.37 -48.41
CA PRO A 245 -22.73 -22.41 -49.31
C PRO A 245 -23.79 -21.75 -50.19
N ARG A 246 -23.97 -20.44 -50.03
CA ARG A 246 -24.81 -19.61 -50.89
C ARG A 246 -24.01 -19.24 -52.14
N GLN A 247 -24.51 -19.67 -53.29
CA GLN A 247 -23.89 -19.48 -54.61
C GLN A 247 -23.57 -18.00 -54.89
N ARG A 248 -22.32 -17.73 -55.27
CA ARG A 248 -21.86 -16.46 -55.84
C ARG A 248 -22.46 -16.31 -57.25
N LYS A 249 -23.27 -15.27 -57.47
CA LYS A 249 -23.53 -14.74 -58.82
C LYS A 249 -22.44 -13.73 -59.19
N ALA A 250 -21.98 -13.87 -60.43
CA ALA A 250 -20.89 -13.13 -61.06
C ALA A 250 -21.21 -11.64 -61.29
N PRO A 251 -20.22 -10.82 -61.67
CA PRO A 251 -20.26 -9.36 -61.59
C PRO A 251 -20.83 -8.70 -62.85
N LEU A 252 -21.48 -7.55 -62.67
CA LEU A 252 -21.84 -6.64 -63.76
C LEU A 252 -21.04 -5.34 -63.66
N LYS A 253 -20.49 -4.98 -64.82
CA LYS A 253 -19.68 -3.83 -65.21
C LYS A 253 -20.20 -2.46 -64.74
N ALA A 254 -19.23 -1.67 -64.28
CA ALA A 254 -18.84 -0.31 -64.73
C ALA A 254 -19.89 0.73 -65.14
N THR A 255 -19.79 1.90 -64.49
CA THR A 255 -19.83 3.30 -65.02
C THR A 255 -19.60 4.19 -63.78
N GLY A 256 -18.64 5.11 -63.65
CA GLY A 256 -18.28 6.22 -64.54
C GLY A 256 -18.61 7.54 -63.81
N GLY A 257 -17.64 8.44 -63.62
CA GLY A 257 -17.87 9.84 -63.17
C GLY A 257 -16.85 10.33 -62.13
N LYS A 258 -15.72 10.94 -62.54
CA LYS A 258 -15.47 12.39 -62.75
C LYS A 258 -15.49 13.30 -61.50
N SER A 259 -14.28 13.68 -61.07
CA SER A 259 -13.73 15.05 -60.95
C SER A 259 -14.28 16.06 -59.92
N ARG A 260 -13.36 16.58 -59.06
CA ARG A 260 -13.03 18.01 -58.75
C ARG A 260 -12.12 18.01 -57.50
N LYS A 261 -10.83 18.41 -57.51
CA LYS A 261 -10.18 19.74 -57.64
C LYS A 261 -10.77 20.86 -56.77
N SER A 262 -10.07 21.18 -55.67
CA SER A 262 -9.67 22.54 -55.22
C SER A 262 -8.92 22.40 -53.88
N ALA A 263 -7.60 22.60 -53.82
CA ALA A 263 -6.90 23.88 -53.69
C ALA A 263 -6.72 24.32 -52.23
N SER A 264 -5.45 24.28 -51.77
CA SER A 264 -4.92 25.08 -50.64
C SER A 264 -5.03 26.57 -50.95
N PRO A 265 -4.86 27.44 -49.94
CA PRO A 265 -3.52 28.02 -49.77
C PRO A 265 -3.09 28.29 -48.32
N ALA A 266 -1.76 28.42 -48.20
CA ALA A 266 -0.91 29.18 -47.27
C ALA A 266 -1.34 29.34 -45.81
#